data_AF-A0A952XR53-F1
#
_entry.id   AF-A0A952XR53-F1
#
_cell.length_a   1.000
_cell.length_b   1.000
_cell.length_c   1.000
_cell.angle_alpha   90.00
_cell.angle_beta   90.00
_cell.angle_gamma   90.00
#
_symmetry.space_group_name_H-M   'P 1'
#
loop_
_entity.id
_entity.type
_entity.pdbx_description
1 polymer ?
#
loop_
_entity_poly.entity_id
_entity_poly.type
_entity_poly.pdbx_seq_one_letter_code
_entity_poly.pdbx_strand_id
1 'polypeptide(L)' 'MSAGWINLIALAGMLFIAASAIFVVRYAATRPRGEKKPGMAKPGKEHYRQVNPKTGTLFP' A
#
# COMPACT_ATOMS: atom_id res chain seq x y z
N MET A 1 -37.91 -2.98 16.81
CA MET A 1 -37.33 -1.90 15.99
C MET A 1 -38.30 -1.59 14.86
N SER A 2 -38.67 -0.31 14.65
CA SER A 2 -39.58 0.08 13.55
C SER A 2 -38.87 -0.11 12.20
N ALA A 3 -39.60 -0.58 11.19
CA ALA A 3 -39.08 -0.79 9.83
C ALA A 3 -38.43 0.47 9.22
N GLY A 4 -38.90 1.66 9.61
CA GLY A 4 -38.32 2.92 9.17
C GLY A 4 -36.86 3.11 9.61
N TRP A 5 -36.51 2.67 10.82
CA TRP A 5 -35.14 2.73 11.33
C TRP A 5 -34.20 1.75 10.63
N ILE A 6 -34.70 0.56 10.29
CA ILE A 6 -33.93 -0.46 9.56
C ILE A 6 -33.61 0.06 8.15
N ASN A 7 -34.59 0.65 7.46
CA ASN A 7 -34.38 1.24 6.13
C ASN A 7 -33.38 2.40 6.16
N LEU A 8 -33.44 3.25 7.20
CA LEU A 8 -32.52 4.37 7.36
C LEU A 8 -31.07 3.89 7.55
N ILE A 9 -30.86 2.86 8.38
CA ILE A 9 -29.55 2.24 8.61
C ILE A 9 -29.05 1.58 7.33
N ALA A 10 -29.92 0.87 6.59
CA ALA A 10 -29.55 0.24 5.32
C ALA A 10 -29.11 1.29 4.27
N LEU A 11 -29.85 2.39 4.14
CA LEU A 11 -29.49 3.51 3.26
C LEU A 11 -28.17 4.15 3.66
N ALA A 12 -27.97 4.42 4.95
CA ALA A 12 -26.71 4.96 5.46
C ALA A 12 -25.53 4.00 5.19
N GLY A 13 -25.74 2.70 5.37
CA GLY A 13 -24.75 1.67 5.07
C GLY A 13 -24.37 1.64 3.58
N MET A 14 -25.36 1.69 2.68
CA MET A 14 -25.10 1.74 1.23
C MET A 14 -24.29 2.99 0.84
N LEU A 15 -24.66 4.16 1.37
CA LEU A 15 -23.93 5.41 1.15
C LEU A 15 -22.49 5.33 1.66
N PHE A 16 -22.29 4.75 2.85
CA PHE A 16 -20.96 4.59 3.44
C PHE A 16 -20.08 3.64 2.61
N ILE A 17 -20.63 2.52 2.14
CA ILE A 17 -19.92 1.59 1.25
C ILE A 17 -19.51 2.28 -0.05
N ALA A 18 -20.43 3.00 -0.70
CA ALA A 18 -20.14 3.74 -1.92
C ALA A 18 -19.05 4.82 -1.70
N ALA A 19 -19.17 5.60 -0.62
CA ALA A 19 -18.21 6.64 -0.28
C ALA A 19 -16.81 6.05 0.03
N SER A 20 -16.75 4.94 0.77
CA SER A 20 -15.49 4.26 1.10
C SER A 20 -14.79 3.71 -0.14
N ALA A 21 -15.52 3.15 -1.10
CA ALA A 21 -14.95 2.68 -2.37
C ALA A 21 -14.31 3.82 -3.15
N ILE A 22 -15.01 4.96 -3.28
CA ILE A 22 -14.48 6.16 -3.94
C ILE A 22 -13.23 6.65 -3.21
N PHE A 23 -13.27 6.72 -1.88
CA PHE A 23 -12.14 7.16 -1.06
C PHE A 23 -10.91 6.27 -1.26
N VAL A 24 -11.06 4.94 -1.24
CA VAL A 24 -9.96 3.99 -1.45
C VAL A 24 -9.35 4.15 -2.84
N VAL A 25 -10.18 4.27 -3.88
CA VAL A 25 -9.70 4.46 -5.27
C VAL A 25 -8.94 5.77 -5.41
N ARG A 26 -9.50 6.87 -4.89
CA ARG A 26 -8.84 8.19 -4.91
C ARG A 26 -7.54 8.18 -4.11
N TYR A 27 -7.56 7.59 -2.93
CA TYR A 27 -6.39 7.50 -2.08
C TYR A 27 -5.30 6.63 -2.73
N ALA A 28 -5.66 5.51 -3.35
CA ALA A 28 -4.74 4.67 -4.12
C ALA A 28 -4.15 5.40 -5.34
N ALA A 29 -4.93 6.26 -6.01
CA ALA A 29 -4.44 7.10 -7.11
C ALA A 29 -3.48 8.20 -6.62
N THR A 30 -3.71 8.75 -5.42
CA THR A 30 -2.83 9.76 -4.82
C THR A 30 -1.64 9.19 -4.06
N ARG A 31 -1.66 7.89 -3.75
CA ARG A 31 -0.51 7.23 -3.15
C ARG A 31 0.62 7.27 -4.17
N PRO A 32 1.81 7.78 -3.80
CA PRO A 32 2.98 7.57 -4.63
C PRO A 32 3.12 6.07 -4.78
N ARG A 33 2.80 5.54 -5.97
CA ARG A 33 3.21 4.19 -6.32
C ARG A 33 4.69 4.13 -5.98
N GLY A 34 5.14 3.07 -5.35
CA GLY A 34 6.57 2.77 -5.18
C GLY A 34 7.25 2.49 -6.53
N GLU A 35 6.89 3.25 -7.57
CA GLU A 35 7.66 3.42 -8.79
C GLU A 35 9.04 3.87 -8.33
N LYS A 36 9.96 2.91 -8.36
CA LYS A 36 11.38 3.17 -8.28
C LYS A 36 11.64 4.30 -9.26
N LYS A 37 12.07 5.46 -8.74
CA LYS A 37 12.36 6.65 -9.54
C LYS A 37 13.07 6.20 -10.82
N PRO A 38 12.58 6.55 -12.03
CA PRO A 38 13.30 6.22 -13.26
C PRO A 38 14.67 6.91 -13.18
N GLY A 39 15.72 6.12 -12.98
CA GLY A 39 17.08 6.60 -12.68
C GLY A 39 17.69 6.09 -11.36
N MET A 40 16.91 5.48 -10.47
CA MET A 40 17.47 4.73 -9.34
C MET A 40 17.91 3.37 -9.85
N ALA A 41 19.11 3.34 -10.45
CA ALA A 41 19.76 2.13 -10.89
C ALA A 41 19.63 1.06 -9.79
N LYS A 42 19.32 -0.19 -10.19
CA LYS A 42 19.59 -1.35 -9.32
C LYS A 42 20.98 -1.11 -8.71
N PRO A 43 21.14 -1.13 -7.38
CA PRO A 43 22.48 -1.01 -6.82
C PRO A 43 23.34 -2.04 -7.53
N GLY A 44 24.44 -1.59 -8.13
CA GLY A 44 25.35 -2.46 -8.86
C GLY A 44 25.71 -3.64 -7.97
N LYS A 45 26.01 -4.80 -8.56
CA LYS A 45 26.33 -6.03 -7.81
C LYS A 45 27.47 -5.83 -6.78
N GLU A 46 28.22 -4.74 -6.88
CA GLU A 46 29.17 -4.26 -5.86
C GLU A 46 28.55 -4.00 -4.47
N HIS A 47 27.24 -3.71 -4.39
CA HIS A 47 26.50 -3.60 -3.13
C HIS A 47 26.04 -4.96 -2.58
N TYR A 48 26.05 -6.00 -3.40
CA TYR A 48 26.02 -7.41 -2.97
C TYR A 48 27.45 -7.91 -2.75
N ARG A 49 28.26 -7.08 -2.08
CA ARG A 49 29.46 -7.56 -1.44
C ARG A 49 29.00 -8.63 -0.45
N GLN A 50 29.27 -9.89 -0.77
CA GLN A 50 28.91 -11.03 0.05
C GLN A 50 29.63 -10.83 1.39
N VAL A 51 28.92 -10.29 2.36
CA VAL A 51 29.40 -10.20 3.73
C VAL A 51 29.04 -11.53 4.34
N ASN A 52 30.03 -12.27 4.85
CA ASN A 52 29.74 -13.51 5.54
C ASN A 52 28.87 -13.18 6.76
N PRO A 53 27.62 -13.66 6.84
CA PRO A 53 26.68 -13.27 7.88
C PRO A 53 27.12 -13.72 9.29
N LYS A 54 28.12 -14.62 9.38
CA LYS A 54 28.73 -15.01 10.66
C LYS A 54 29.87 -14.10 11.11
N THR A 55 30.59 -13.44 10.20
CA THR A 55 31.83 -12.70 10.53
C THR A 55 31.80 -11.22 10.18
N GLY A 56 30.84 -10.74 9.39
CA GLY A 56 30.74 -9.33 9.00
C GLY A 56 31.86 -8.85 8.06
N THR A 57 32.69 -9.77 7.54
CA THR A 57 33.77 -9.50 6.60
C THR A 57 33.38 -9.95 5.18
N LEU A 58 34.03 -9.35 4.18
CA LEU A 58 33.94 -9.78 2.78
C LEU A 58 34.53 -11.19 2.64
N PHE A 59 33.85 -12.10 1.92
CA PHE A 59 34.46 -13.38 1.57
C PHE A 59 35.77 -13.12 0.80
N PRO A 60 36.88 -13.83 1.12
CA PRO A 60 38.14 -13.71 0.41
C PRO A 60 38.03 -14.13 -1.06
#